data_AF-A0A2S2NBJ3-F1
#
_entry.id   AF-A0A2S2NBJ3-F1
#
_cell.length_a   1.000
_cell.length_b   1.000
_cell.length_c   1.000
_cell.angle_alpha   90.00
_cell.angle_beta   90.00
_cell.angle_gamma   90.00
#
_symmetry.space_group_name_H-M   'P 1'
#
loop_
_entity.id
_entity.type
_entity.pdbx_description
1 polymer ?
#
loop_
_entity_poly.entity_id
_entity_poly.type
_entity_poly.pdbx_seq_one_letter_code
_entity_poly.pdbx_strand_id
1 'polypeptide(L)'
;HATIERAKKNKKIYTTREWALHIQMARSKRRSFIVSTNNYSDFYDFQNMASGTFWNRNIEGTREKMKWLKVKWMRFQKSTPFIVQFKYNLSDEKFMELNISPKVQKKTS
;
A
#
# COMPACT_ATOMS: atom_id res chain seq x y z
N HIS A 1 15.66 -16.47 -9.36
CA HIS A 1 15.05 -17.06 -8.16
C HIS A 1 15.63 -18.44 -7.83
N ALA A 2 15.43 -19.49 -8.66
CA ALA A 2 15.90 -20.86 -8.38
C ALA A 2 17.40 -21.03 -7.99
N THR A 3 18.31 -20.23 -8.57
CA THR A 3 19.75 -20.27 -8.22
C THR A 3 20.05 -19.81 -6.80
N ILE A 4 19.33 -18.79 -6.33
CA ILE A 4 19.47 -18.22 -4.98
C ILE A 4 19.01 -19.23 -3.94
N GLU A 5 17.87 -19.88 -4.21
CA GLU A 5 17.31 -20.94 -3.34
C GLU A 5 18.23 -22.15 -3.23
N ARG A 6 18.82 -22.60 -4.35
CA ARG A 6 19.83 -23.69 -4.32
C ARG A 6 21.06 -23.30 -3.52
N ALA A 7 21.56 -22.08 -3.68
CA ALA A 7 22.71 -21.61 -2.93
C ALA A 7 22.43 -21.53 -1.42
N LYS A 8 21.16 -21.25 -1.05
CA LYS A 8 20.71 -21.12 0.35
C LYS A 8 20.57 -22.46 1.06
N LYS A 9 20.47 -23.57 0.32
CA LYS A 9 20.34 -24.91 0.88
C LYS A 9 21.46 -25.15 1.91
N ASN A 10 21.08 -25.49 3.14
CA ASN A 10 21.96 -25.74 4.30
C ASN A 10 22.67 -24.50 4.92
N LYS A 11 22.30 -23.28 4.52
CA LYS A 11 22.78 -22.05 5.17
C LYS A 11 21.69 -21.42 6.02
N LYS A 12 22.03 -21.06 7.26
CA LYS A 12 21.13 -20.32 8.14
C LYS A 12 21.35 -18.82 7.87
N ILE A 13 20.25 -18.11 7.63
CA ILE A 13 20.24 -16.67 7.38
C ILE A 13 19.39 -16.04 8.47
N TYR A 14 19.97 -15.09 9.18
CA TYR A 14 19.43 -14.44 10.36
C TYR A 14 19.14 -12.96 10.14
N THR A 15 19.83 -12.33 9.18
CA THR A 15 19.64 -10.89 8.87
C THR A 15 19.37 -10.62 7.40
N THR A 16 18.78 -9.47 7.10
CA THR A 16 18.53 -9.01 5.73
C THR A 16 19.82 -8.69 4.96
N ARG A 17 20.88 -8.30 5.67
CA ARG A 17 22.21 -8.08 5.06
C ARG A 17 22.83 -9.39 4.56
N GLU A 18 22.66 -10.46 5.33
CA GLU A 18 23.11 -11.79 4.92
C GLU A 18 22.34 -12.29 3.69
N TRP A 19 21.05 -11.93 3.55
CA TRP A 19 20.31 -12.18 2.30
C TRP A 19 20.93 -11.46 1.10
N ALA A 20 21.32 -10.19 1.25
CA ALA A 20 21.94 -9.44 0.15
C ALA A 20 23.26 -10.07 -0.30
N LEU A 21 24.13 -10.41 0.66
CA LEU A 21 25.38 -11.12 0.42
C LEU A 21 25.13 -12.48 -0.24
N HIS A 22 24.15 -13.23 0.27
CA HIS A 22 23.81 -14.55 -0.23
C HIS A 22 23.28 -14.52 -1.66
N ILE A 23 22.45 -13.54 -1.99
CA ILE A 23 21.97 -13.29 -3.36
C ILE A 23 23.16 -12.94 -4.27
N GLN A 24 24.05 -12.05 -3.84
CA GLN A 24 25.21 -11.64 -4.62
C GLN A 24 26.13 -12.84 -4.96
N MET A 25 26.34 -13.74 -3.99
CA MET A 25 27.20 -14.91 -4.11
C MET A 25 26.52 -16.14 -4.75
N ALA A 26 25.20 -16.12 -4.96
CA ALA A 26 24.46 -17.28 -5.49
C ALA A 26 24.93 -17.73 -6.88
N ARG A 27 25.59 -16.84 -7.66
CA ARG A 27 26.20 -17.16 -8.95
C ARG A 27 27.72 -17.19 -8.84
N SER A 28 28.31 -18.39 -8.68
CA SER A 28 29.78 -18.54 -8.67
C SER A 28 30.45 -18.53 -10.05
N LYS A 29 29.77 -19.00 -11.12
CA LYS A 29 30.41 -19.22 -12.44
C LYS A 29 30.22 -18.10 -13.48
N ARG A 30 29.36 -17.12 -13.19
CA ARG A 30 29.08 -15.97 -14.07
C ARG A 30 29.12 -14.70 -13.22
N ARG A 31 29.08 -13.52 -13.85
CA ARG A 31 28.98 -12.23 -13.15
C ARG A 31 27.94 -12.29 -12.03
N SER A 32 28.36 -11.91 -10.83
CA SER A 32 27.54 -11.84 -9.63
C SER A 32 26.31 -10.96 -9.85
N PHE A 33 25.26 -11.21 -9.08
CA PHE A 33 24.10 -10.32 -9.09
C PHE A 33 24.49 -8.96 -8.51
N ILE A 34 24.01 -7.88 -9.14
CA ILE A 34 24.06 -6.54 -8.54
C ILE A 34 22.87 -6.49 -7.58
N VAL A 35 23.15 -6.34 -6.29
CA VAL A 35 22.13 -6.31 -5.24
C VAL A 35 22.10 -4.93 -4.62
N SER A 36 20.97 -4.25 -4.77
CA SER A 36 20.67 -3.00 -4.07
C SER A 36 19.80 -3.32 -2.85
N THR A 37 20.29 -2.94 -1.67
CA THR A 37 19.52 -3.00 -0.42
C THR A 37 18.82 -1.67 -0.22
N ASN A 38 17.50 -1.71 -0.04
CA ASN A 38 16.75 -0.51 0.33
C ASN A 38 16.89 -0.26 1.84
N ASN A 39 17.17 0.98 2.21
CA ASN A 39 17.14 1.46 3.59
C ASN A 39 15.73 1.93 3.93
N TYR A 40 15.44 2.07 5.23
CA TYR A 40 14.16 2.62 5.69
C TYR A 40 13.90 4.03 5.12
N SER A 41 14.95 4.83 4.95
CA SER A 41 14.90 6.17 4.33
C SER A 41 14.44 6.17 2.87
N ASP A 42 14.52 5.02 2.19
CA ASP A 42 14.11 4.90 0.79
C ASP A 42 12.59 4.67 0.68
N PHE A 43 11.91 4.47 1.81
CA PHE A 43 10.46 4.32 1.89
C PHE A 43 9.82 5.59 2.46
N TYR A 44 8.78 6.06 1.80
CA TYR A 44 7.96 7.15 2.32
C TYR A 44 7.07 6.67 3.47
N ASP A 45 7.06 7.42 4.58
CA ASP A 45 6.11 7.21 5.66
C ASP A 45 4.76 7.87 5.34
N PHE A 46 3.81 7.05 4.88
CA PHE A 46 2.45 7.49 4.60
C PHE A 46 1.53 7.46 5.83
N GLN A 47 1.99 7.03 7.01
CA GLN A 47 1.16 6.94 8.20
C GLN A 47 0.64 8.32 8.61
N ASN A 48 1.55 9.31 8.64
CA ASN A 48 1.19 10.70 8.97
C ASN A 48 0.21 11.28 7.94
N MET A 49 0.46 11.04 6.65
CA MET A 49 -0.43 11.50 5.58
C MET A 49 -1.81 10.83 5.66
N ALA A 50 -1.86 9.52 5.85
CA ALA A 50 -3.11 8.77 5.94
C ALA A 50 -3.95 9.19 7.16
N SER A 51 -3.30 9.52 8.28
CA SER A 51 -3.99 9.95 9.51
C SER A 51 -4.74 11.28 9.34
N GLY A 52 -4.23 12.20 8.51
CA GLY A 52 -4.86 13.49 8.22
C GLY A 52 -5.88 13.44 7.08
N THR A 53 -5.63 12.61 6.08
CA THR A 53 -6.40 12.62 4.81
C THR A 53 -7.60 11.67 4.81
N PHE A 54 -7.60 10.58 5.57
CA PHE A 54 -8.69 9.58 5.56
C PHE A 54 -9.39 9.46 6.92
N TRP A 55 -9.98 10.56 7.38
CA TRP A 55 -10.70 10.58 8.66
C TRP A 55 -11.94 9.69 8.64
N ASN A 56 -12.75 9.78 7.58
CA ASN A 56 -14.01 9.06 7.49
C ASN A 56 -13.89 7.78 6.66
N ARG A 57 -14.48 6.69 7.18
CA ARG A 57 -14.54 5.37 6.55
C ARG A 57 -15.98 4.89 6.34
N ASN A 58 -16.95 5.74 6.63
CA ASN A 58 -18.38 5.45 6.54
C ASN A 58 -18.97 6.03 5.26
N ILE A 59 -19.78 5.23 4.59
CA ILE A 59 -20.45 5.60 3.34
C ILE A 59 -21.36 6.80 3.62
N GLU A 60 -21.26 7.82 2.78
CA GLU A 60 -22.00 9.07 2.89
C GLU A 60 -23.51 8.80 2.91
N GLY A 61 -24.23 9.47 3.81
CA GLY A 61 -25.67 9.27 3.99
C GLY A 61 -26.05 7.97 4.72
N THR A 62 -25.07 7.15 5.12
CA THR A 62 -25.31 5.94 5.92
C THR A 62 -24.43 5.90 7.17
N ARG A 63 -24.76 5.02 8.11
CA ARG A 63 -23.89 4.71 9.25
C ARG A 63 -23.02 3.48 9.00
N GLU A 64 -22.98 2.98 7.77
CA GLU A 64 -22.24 1.77 7.42
C GLU A 64 -20.80 2.07 7.01
N LYS A 65 -19.88 1.21 7.46
CA LYS A 65 -18.47 1.26 7.04
C LYS A 65 -18.32 0.70 5.63
N MET A 66 -17.53 1.38 4.81
CA MET A 66 -17.15 0.88 3.49
C MET A 66 -16.35 -0.41 3.62
N LYS A 67 -16.80 -1.46 2.90
CA LYS A 67 -16.14 -2.76 2.83
C LYS A 67 -15.10 -2.73 1.72
N TRP A 68 -13.92 -2.17 2.00
CA TRP A 68 -12.84 -1.97 1.03
C TRP A 68 -12.54 -3.18 0.15
N LEU A 69 -12.51 -4.38 0.73
CA LEU A 69 -12.21 -5.62 0.01
C LEU A 69 -13.31 -6.05 -0.99
N LYS A 70 -14.51 -5.49 -0.90
CA LYS A 70 -15.62 -5.79 -1.82
C LYS A 70 -15.70 -4.81 -2.99
N VAL A 71 -14.89 -3.76 -2.98
CA VAL A 71 -14.95 -2.70 -3.99
C VAL A 71 -14.39 -3.23 -5.30
N LYS A 72 -15.19 -3.11 -6.37
CA LYS A 72 -14.79 -3.51 -7.73
C LYS A 72 -14.48 -2.31 -8.60
N TRP A 73 -15.06 -1.15 -8.30
CA TRP A 73 -14.86 0.08 -9.07
C TRP A 73 -14.70 1.26 -8.11
N MET A 74 -13.66 2.06 -8.30
CA MET A 74 -13.51 3.40 -7.72
C MET A 74 -13.39 4.47 -8.81
N ARG A 75 -14.02 5.63 -8.58
CA ARG A 75 -14.02 6.79 -9.46
C ARG A 75 -13.73 8.04 -8.63
N PHE A 76 -12.89 8.88 -9.17
CA PHE A 76 -12.48 10.15 -8.56
C PHE A 76 -12.71 11.27 -9.58
N GLN A 77 -13.29 12.40 -9.14
CA GLN A 77 -13.57 13.52 -10.01
C GLN A 77 -12.81 14.76 -9.54
N LYS A 78 -12.24 15.52 -10.48
CA LYS A 78 -11.52 16.77 -10.17
C LYS A 78 -12.41 17.82 -9.51
N SER A 79 -13.70 17.83 -9.85
CA SER A 79 -14.70 18.73 -9.26
C SER A 79 -14.95 18.46 -7.77
N THR A 80 -14.78 17.22 -7.33
CA THR A 80 -15.09 16.76 -5.97
C THR A 80 -13.94 15.89 -5.44
N PRO A 81 -12.77 16.49 -5.15
CA PRO A 81 -11.54 15.74 -4.87
C PRO A 81 -11.61 14.91 -3.58
N PHE A 82 -12.51 15.26 -2.65
CA PHE A 82 -12.69 14.57 -1.37
C PHE A 82 -13.85 13.58 -1.37
N ILE A 83 -14.49 13.34 -2.52
CA ILE A 83 -15.57 12.35 -2.63
C ILE A 83 -15.04 11.17 -3.44
N VAL A 84 -14.97 10.02 -2.79
CA VAL A 84 -14.66 8.75 -3.44
C VAL A 84 -15.97 8.10 -3.85
N GLN A 85 -16.17 7.95 -5.16
CA GLN A 85 -17.32 7.23 -5.71
C GLN A 85 -16.93 5.78 -5.94
N PHE A 86 -17.72 4.82 -5.45
CA PHE A 86 -17.38 3.40 -5.58
C PHE A 86 -18.60 2.50 -5.79
N LYS A 87 -18.35 1.28 -6.31
CA LYS A 87 -19.35 0.22 -6.49
C LYS A 87 -18.83 -1.12 -5.99
N TYR A 88 -19.73 -1.93 -5.41
CA TYR A 88 -19.44 -3.32 -5.09
C TYR A 88 -19.74 -4.25 -6.26
N ASN A 89 -20.73 -3.94 -7.10
CA ASN A 89 -21.01 -4.66 -8.34
C ASN A 89 -20.92 -3.73 -9.54
N LEU A 90 -20.41 -4.25 -10.66
CA LEU A 90 -20.25 -3.46 -11.89
C LEU A 90 -21.61 -3.15 -12.55
N SER A 91 -22.62 -3.97 -12.28
CA SER A 91 -23.98 -3.84 -12.80
C SER A 91 -24.82 -2.79 -12.07
N ASP A 92 -24.38 -2.30 -10.91
CA ASP A 92 -25.11 -1.29 -10.16
C ASP A 92 -25.14 0.01 -10.98
N GLU A 93 -26.29 0.65 -11.14
CA GLU A 93 -26.38 1.90 -11.92
C GLU A 93 -25.68 3.06 -11.18
N LYS A 94 -25.96 3.20 -9.88
CA LYS A 94 -25.51 4.32 -9.05
C LYS A 94 -24.21 4.00 -8.31
N PHE A 95 -23.40 5.04 -8.10
CA PHE A 95 -22.23 4.95 -7.23
C PHE A 95 -22.64 5.25 -5.79
N MET A 96 -22.03 4.53 -4.85
CA MET A 96 -21.99 4.93 -3.45
C MET A 96 -20.88 5.96 -3.28
N GLU A 97 -21.03 6.85 -2.30
CA GLU A 97 -20.08 7.92 -2.06
C GLU A 97 -19.45 7.78 -0.67
N LEU A 98 -18.17 8.11 -0.57
CA LEU A 98 -17.43 8.20 0.67
C LEU A 98 -16.76 9.57 0.71
N ASN A 99 -17.18 10.42 1.65
CA ASN A 99 -16.52 11.70 1.88
C ASN A 99 -15.28 11.49 2.75
N ILE A 100 -14.10 11.73 2.19
CA ILE A 100 -12.80 11.62 2.84
C ILE A 100 -12.22 13.00 3.21
N SER A 101 -13.07 14.02 3.36
CA SER A 101 -12.59 15.35 3.74
C SER A 101 -11.83 15.31 5.08
N PRO A 102 -10.70 16.03 5.19
CA PRO A 102 -9.97 16.12 6.43
C PRO A 102 -10.85 16.76 7.51
N LYS A 103 -10.72 16.28 8.75
CA LYS A 103 -11.49 16.81 9.87
C LYS A 103 -11.11 18.26 10.11
N VAL A 104 -12.02 19.20 9.85
CA VAL A 104 -11.82 20.61 10.22
C VAL A 104 -11.74 20.66 11.75
N GLN A 105 -10.54 20.85 12.29
CA GLN A 105 -10.39 21.18 13.71
C GLN A 105 -10.98 22.57 13.90
N LYS A 106 -12.14 22.67 14.55
CA LYS A 106 -12.62 23.95 15.07
C LYS A 106 -11.57 24.43 16.07
N LYS A 107 -10.81 25.46 15.73
CA LYS A 107 -10.02 26.20 16.72
C LYS A 107 -11.02 26.83 17.68
N THR A 108 -11.12 26.29 18.88
CA THR A 108 -11.74 26.97 20.02
C THR A 108 -10.85 28.16 20.34
N SER A 109 -11.31 29.37 20.03
CA SER A 109 -10.76 30.61 20.57
C SER A 109 -11.02 30.70 22.07
#